data_AF-H1AB52-F1
#
_entry.id   AF-H1AB52-F1
#
_cell.length_a   1.000
_cell.length_b   1.000
_cell.length_c   1.000
_cell.angle_alpha   90.00
_cell.angle_beta   90.00
_cell.angle_gamma   90.00
#
_symmetry.space_group_name_H-M   'P 1'
#
loop_
_entity.id
_entity.type
_entity.pdbx_description
1 polymer ?
#
loop_
_entity_poly.entity_id
_entity_poly.type
_entity_poly.pdbx_seq_one_letter_code
_entity_poly.pdbx_strand_id
1 'polypeptide(L)'
;QELEEAIDSKEKSTDARDEQGDEGDNEEENNEEDNENENEHTAPPALVMPSPIEMEEQRMTALKEITDIEYKFAQLRQKLYDNQLVRLQTELQMCLEGSHPELQVYYSKIAAIRDYKLHRAYQRQKYELSCINTETIATRT
;
A
#
# COMPACT_ATOMS: atom_id res chain seq x y z
N GLN A 1 12.50 45.08 -22.93
CA GLN A 1 13.49 44.44 -22.04
C GLN A 1 13.06 44.82 -20.64
N GLU A 2 13.05 43.86 -19.71
CA GLU A 2 12.41 43.90 -18.37
C GLU A 2 10.94 43.43 -18.36
N LEU A 3 10.75 42.11 -18.18
CA LEU A 3 9.63 41.44 -17.50
C LEU A 3 9.85 39.91 -17.59
N GLU A 4 11.00 39.42 -17.10
CA GLU A 4 11.36 37.99 -17.19
C GLU A 4 11.92 37.40 -15.88
N GLU A 5 11.53 37.93 -14.72
CA GLU A 5 11.87 37.35 -13.42
C GLU A 5 10.66 37.33 -12.49
N ALA A 6 9.83 36.29 -12.56
CA ALA A 6 8.86 35.99 -11.51
C ALA A 6 8.24 34.58 -11.60
N ILE A 7 8.99 33.51 -11.90
CA ILE A 7 8.50 32.14 -11.61
C ILE A 7 9.69 31.24 -11.21
N ASP A 8 10.34 31.59 -10.10
CA ASP A 8 11.23 30.68 -9.36
C ASP A 8 10.90 30.82 -7.88
N SER A 9 9.93 30.04 -7.38
CA SER A 9 9.64 29.84 -5.95
C SER A 9 8.41 28.95 -5.74
N LYS A 10 8.50 27.64 -6.01
CA LYS A 10 7.70 26.65 -5.26
C LYS A 10 8.14 25.20 -5.46
N GLU A 11 9.38 24.89 -5.12
CA GLU A 11 9.76 23.52 -4.74
C GLU A 11 10.06 23.47 -3.24
N LYS A 12 9.02 23.18 -2.47
CA LYS A 12 9.15 22.60 -1.12
C LYS A 12 8.15 21.46 -1.05
N SER A 13 8.49 20.36 -1.73
CA SER A 13 7.83 19.07 -1.54
C SER A 13 8.16 18.58 -0.14
N THR A 14 7.18 18.68 0.75
CA THR A 14 7.17 18.00 2.05
C THR A 14 7.09 16.50 1.78
N ASP A 15 8.21 15.81 1.93
CA ASP A 15 8.31 14.36 2.01
C ASP A 15 7.72 13.92 3.36
N ALA A 16 6.40 13.72 3.38
CA ALA A 16 5.69 13.07 4.46
C ALA A 16 5.67 11.57 4.15
N ARG A 17 6.68 10.85 4.64
CA ARG A 17 6.64 9.39 4.77
C ARG A 17 5.53 9.04 5.75
N ASP A 18 4.41 8.60 5.22
CA ASP A 18 3.32 7.99 5.98
C ASP A 18 3.69 6.52 6.22
N GLU A 19 4.52 6.28 7.25
CA GLU A 19 4.71 4.96 7.84
C GLU A 19 3.44 4.62 8.65
N GLN A 20 2.41 4.12 7.98
CA GLN A 20 1.33 3.41 8.66
C GLN A 20 1.84 2.03 9.09
N GLY A 21 2.50 2.03 10.24
CA GLY A 21 2.69 0.84 11.07
C GLY A 21 1.33 0.44 11.65
N ASP A 22 0.90 -0.75 11.29
CA ASP A 22 -0.21 -1.52 11.84
C ASP A 22 -0.13 -1.54 13.38
N GLU A 23 -0.94 -0.71 14.03
CA GLU A 23 -1.14 -0.72 15.48
C GLU A 23 -1.93 -1.99 15.82
N GLY A 24 -1.17 -3.06 16.11
CA GLY A 24 -1.69 -4.29 16.70
C GLY A 24 -2.41 -3.99 18.01
N ASP A 25 -3.72 -4.14 17.93
CA ASP A 25 -4.71 -4.27 18.98
C ASP A 25 -4.16 -5.02 20.21
N ASN A 26 -3.88 -4.28 21.28
CA ASN A 26 -3.39 -4.80 22.54
C ASN A 26 -4.56 -4.84 23.54
N GLU A 27 -5.45 -5.82 23.35
CA GLU A 27 -6.50 -6.14 24.32
C GLU A 27 -5.88 -6.88 25.52
N GLU A 28 -5.34 -6.13 26.48
CA GLU A 28 -5.18 -6.62 27.85
C GLU A 28 -6.56 -6.64 28.54
N GLU A 29 -7.29 -7.74 28.39
CA GLU A 29 -8.42 -8.06 29.28
C GLU A 29 -7.87 -8.40 30.68
N ASN A 30 -7.76 -7.37 31.52
CA ASN A 30 -7.58 -7.52 32.96
C ASN A 30 -8.94 -7.86 33.59
N ASN A 31 -9.22 -9.15 33.78
CA ASN A 31 -10.41 -9.61 34.49
C ASN A 31 -10.02 -10.07 35.91
N GLU A 32 -9.92 -9.10 36.82
CA GLU A 32 -9.92 -9.33 38.26
C GLU A 32 -11.37 -9.57 38.73
N GLU A 33 -11.83 -10.81 38.68
CA GLU A 33 -12.97 -11.24 39.51
C GLU A 33 -12.43 -11.86 40.80
N ASP A 34 -12.37 -11.00 41.81
CA ASP A 34 -12.26 -11.35 43.22
C ASP A 34 -13.52 -12.13 43.64
N ASN A 35 -13.35 -13.40 43.96
CA ASN A 35 -14.41 -14.25 44.51
C ASN A 35 -13.85 -14.98 45.73
N GLU A 36 -13.73 -14.23 46.83
CA GLU A 36 -13.60 -14.77 48.17
C GLU A 36 -14.80 -15.68 48.47
N ASN A 37 -14.57 -17.00 48.48
CA ASN A 37 -15.45 -17.91 49.20
C ASN A 37 -14.63 -18.74 50.18
N GLU A 38 -14.86 -18.43 51.45
CA GLU A 38 -14.30 -19.10 52.61
C GLU A 38 -14.72 -20.57 52.68
N ASN A 39 -13.73 -21.40 53.01
CA ASN A 39 -13.85 -22.51 53.95
C ASN A 39 -14.67 -23.75 53.53
N GLU A 40 -13.96 -24.77 53.05
CA GLU A 40 -14.15 -26.13 53.60
C GLU A 40 -12.87 -26.96 53.40
N HIS A 41 -12.30 -27.41 54.52
CA HIS A 41 -11.21 -28.38 54.56
C HIS A 41 -11.62 -29.68 53.84
N THR A 42 -11.32 -29.75 52.56
CA THR A 42 -11.24 -31.03 51.84
C THR A 42 -9.77 -31.25 51.53
N ALA A 43 -9.21 -32.37 52.01
CA ALA A 43 -7.83 -32.76 51.72
C ALA A 43 -7.53 -32.54 50.23
N PRO A 44 -6.32 -32.04 49.86
CA PRO A 44 -5.98 -31.91 48.45
C PRO A 44 -6.24 -33.28 47.80
N PRO A 45 -7.02 -33.35 46.70
CA PRO A 45 -7.17 -34.61 45.99
C PRO A 45 -5.75 -35.08 45.73
N ALA A 46 -5.42 -36.29 46.20
CA ALA A 46 -4.10 -36.87 46.02
C ALA A 46 -3.75 -36.65 44.54
N LEU A 47 -2.73 -35.83 44.28
CA LEU A 47 -2.25 -35.57 42.93
C LEU A 47 -1.80 -36.93 42.41
N VAL A 48 -2.70 -37.60 41.68
CA VAL A 48 -2.37 -38.82 40.97
C VAL A 48 -1.40 -38.35 39.91
N MET A 49 -0.12 -38.48 40.21
CA MET A 49 0.95 -38.27 39.25
C MET A 49 0.57 -39.10 38.02
N PRO A 50 0.40 -38.48 36.84
CA PRO A 50 0.03 -39.21 35.65
C PRO A 50 1.03 -40.34 35.45
N SER A 51 0.51 -41.51 35.08
CA SER A 51 1.36 -42.68 34.87
C SER A 51 2.42 -42.33 33.81
N PRO A 52 3.63 -42.93 33.85
CA PRO A 52 4.64 -42.70 32.81
C PRO A 52 4.12 -42.93 31.38
N ILE A 53 3.11 -43.78 31.21
CA ILE A 53 2.43 -44.02 29.93
C ILE A 53 1.57 -42.83 29.52
N GLU A 54 0.81 -42.24 30.46
CA GLU A 54 -0.06 -41.08 30.22
C GLU A 54 0.76 -39.83 29.88
N MET A 55 1.93 -39.65 30.52
CA MET A 55 2.87 -38.57 30.17
C MET A 55 3.44 -38.74 28.75
N GLU A 56 3.76 -39.98 28.35
CA GLU A 56 4.26 -40.23 26.99
C GLU A 56 3.16 -40.03 25.94
N GLU A 57 1.92 -40.41 26.24
CA GLU A 57 0.76 -40.13 25.36
C GLU A 57 0.50 -38.63 25.18
N GLN A 58 0.58 -37.86 26.25
CA GLN A 58 0.49 -36.39 26.19
C GLN A 58 1.63 -35.79 25.36
N ARG A 59 2.87 -36.27 25.55
CA ARG A 59 4.03 -35.84 24.76
C ARG A 59 3.84 -36.12 23.27
N MET A 60 3.36 -37.31 22.93
CA MET A 60 3.11 -37.70 21.54
C MET A 60 1.96 -36.91 20.91
N THR A 61 0.92 -36.61 21.68
CA THR A 61 -0.20 -35.76 21.24
C THR A 61 0.27 -34.33 20.96
N ALA A 62 1.01 -33.73 21.89
CA ALA A 62 1.57 -32.39 21.72
C ALA A 62 2.52 -32.29 20.52
N LEU A 63 3.36 -33.31 20.28
CA LEU A 63 4.23 -33.36 19.11
C LEU A 63 3.45 -33.42 17.79
N LYS A 64 2.34 -34.17 17.78
CA LYS A 64 1.46 -34.26 16.61
C LYS A 64 0.80 -32.91 16.34
N GLU A 65 0.30 -32.24 17.38
CA GLU A 65 -0.31 -30.92 17.27
C GLU A 65 0.69 -29.87 16.76
N ILE A 66 1.92 -29.86 17.29
CA ILE A 66 2.99 -28.97 16.81
C ILE A 66 3.29 -29.24 15.33
N THR A 67 3.36 -30.50 14.93
CA THR A 67 3.60 -30.88 13.52
C THR A 67 2.47 -30.42 12.61
N ASP A 68 1.22 -30.56 13.06
CA ASP A 68 0.04 -30.12 12.32
C ASP A 68 0.01 -28.58 12.19
N ILE A 69 0.42 -27.86 13.23
CA ILE A 69 0.58 -26.41 13.21
C ILE A 69 1.66 -25.99 12.21
N GLU A 70 2.83 -26.63 12.25
CA GLU A 70 3.94 -26.34 11.33
C GLU A 70 3.53 -26.55 9.88
N TYR A 71 2.78 -27.62 9.59
CA TYR A 71 2.26 -27.86 8.25
C TYR A 71 1.30 -26.75 7.77
N LYS A 72 0.43 -26.25 8.67
CA LYS A 72 -0.46 -25.13 8.36
C LYS A 72 0.32 -23.83 8.13
N PHE A 73 1.35 -23.56 8.93
CA PHE A 73 2.21 -22.40 8.74
C PHE A 73 2.98 -22.45 7.42
N ALA A 74 3.54 -23.61 7.06
CA ALA A 74 4.23 -23.79 5.79
C ALA A 74 3.28 -23.51 4.60
N GLN A 75 2.05 -24.01 4.65
CA GLN A 75 1.05 -23.73 3.62
C GLN A 75 0.65 -22.25 3.56
N LEU A 76 0.43 -21.61 4.71
CA LEU A 76 0.08 -20.19 4.76
C LEU A 76 1.21 -19.35 4.16
N ARG A 77 2.45 -19.63 4.56
CA ARG A 77 3.64 -18.96 4.03
C ARG A 77 3.74 -19.10 2.52
N GLN A 78 3.53 -20.31 1.98
CA GLN A 78 3.54 -20.55 0.54
C GLN A 78 2.46 -19.71 -0.17
N LYS A 79 1.23 -19.72 0.35
CA LYS A 79 0.11 -18.95 -0.23
C LYS A 79 0.37 -17.45 -0.23
N LEU A 80 0.99 -16.92 0.83
CA LEU A 80 1.36 -15.50 0.90
C LEU A 80 2.38 -15.15 -0.19
N TYR A 81 3.42 -15.97 -0.36
CA TYR A 81 4.40 -15.75 -1.42
C TYR A 81 3.81 -15.88 -2.82
N ASP A 82 2.95 -16.87 -3.05
CA ASP A 82 2.26 -17.03 -4.34
C ASP A 82 1.38 -15.81 -4.64
N ASN A 83 0.65 -15.31 -3.65
CA ASN A 83 -0.18 -14.11 -3.81
C ASN A 83 0.66 -12.87 -4.10
N GLN A 84 1.76 -12.68 -3.36
CA GLN A 84 2.67 -11.56 -3.58
C GLN A 84 3.31 -11.64 -4.97
N LEU A 85 3.69 -12.83 -5.42
CA LEU A 85 4.23 -13.05 -6.76
C LEU A 85 3.21 -12.68 -7.85
N VAL A 86 1.96 -13.13 -7.72
CA VAL A 86 0.88 -12.81 -8.66
C VAL A 86 0.62 -11.30 -8.69
N ARG A 87 0.61 -10.63 -7.53
CA ARG A 87 0.45 -9.17 -7.45
C ARG A 87 1.57 -8.47 -8.22
N LEU A 88 2.82 -8.83 -7.97
CA LEU A 88 3.98 -8.23 -8.65
C LEU A 88 3.98 -8.50 -10.16
N GLN A 89 3.61 -9.71 -10.59
CA GLN A 89 3.48 -10.04 -12.00
C GLN A 89 2.39 -9.21 -12.69
N THR A 90 1.26 -9.02 -12.02
CA THR A 90 0.15 -8.19 -12.53
C THR A 90 0.57 -6.72 -12.63
N GLU A 91 1.26 -6.21 -11.62
CA GLU A 91 1.79 -4.84 -11.62
C GLU A 91 2.82 -4.62 -12.75
N LEU A 92 3.74 -5.56 -12.92
CA LEU A 92 4.70 -5.54 -14.03
C LEU A 92 3.99 -5.53 -15.38
N GLN A 93 2.95 -6.37 -15.54
CA GLN A 93 2.16 -6.41 -16.77
C GLN A 93 1.46 -5.07 -17.04
N MET A 94 0.86 -4.45 -16.01
CA MET A 94 0.27 -3.11 -16.14
C MET A 94 1.30 -2.04 -16.53
N CYS A 95 2.53 -2.13 -16.01
CA CYS A 95 3.61 -1.23 -16.39
C CYS A 95 4.00 -1.40 -17.87
N LEU A 96 4.08 -2.65 -18.36
CA LEU A 96 4.39 -2.96 -19.76
C LEU A 96 3.29 -2.49 -20.73
N GLU A 97 2.03 -2.67 -20.33
CA GLU A 97 0.87 -2.19 -21.09
C GLU A 97 0.68 -0.67 -21.01
N GLY A 98 1.39 -0.02 -20.08
CA GLY A 98 1.24 1.40 -19.80
C GLY A 98 -0.03 1.75 -19.01
N SER A 99 -0.78 0.76 -18.52
CA SER A 99 -2.04 0.92 -17.79
C SER A 99 -1.84 1.14 -16.28
N HIS A 100 -0.60 1.06 -15.78
CA HIS A 100 -0.29 1.26 -14.37
C HIS A 100 -0.78 2.64 -13.87
N PRO A 101 -1.53 2.73 -12.75
CA PRO A 101 -2.16 3.98 -12.29
C PRO A 101 -1.16 5.13 -12.09
N GLU A 102 -0.03 4.86 -11.45
CA GLU A 102 0.99 5.89 -11.23
C GLU A 102 1.64 6.35 -12.54
N LEU A 103 1.83 5.42 -13.49
CA LEU A 103 2.37 5.73 -14.80
C LEU A 103 1.40 6.61 -15.62
N GLN A 104 0.10 6.34 -15.53
CA GLN A 104 -0.96 7.13 -16.15
C GLN A 104 -0.98 8.59 -15.66
N VAL A 105 -0.67 8.82 -14.38
CA VAL A 105 -0.51 10.19 -13.83
C VAL A 105 0.60 10.94 -14.57
N TYR A 106 1.73 10.32 -14.87
CA TYR A 106 2.80 10.97 -15.64
C TYR A 106 2.38 11.19 -17.10
N TYR A 107 1.76 10.21 -17.76
CA TYR A 107 1.32 10.36 -19.14
C TYR A 107 0.27 11.47 -19.31
N SER A 108 -0.69 11.57 -18.39
CA SER A 108 -1.68 12.65 -18.42
C SER A 108 -1.04 14.03 -18.26
N LYS A 109 -0.05 14.18 -17.37
CA LYS A 109 0.72 15.43 -17.22
C LYS A 109 1.49 15.79 -18.51
N ILE A 110 2.15 14.81 -19.11
CA ILE A 110 2.88 15.01 -20.38
C ILE A 110 1.92 15.44 -21.49
N ALA A 111 0.76 14.76 -21.60
CA ALA A 111 -0.28 15.10 -22.58
C ALA A 111 -0.79 16.53 -22.36
N ALA A 112 -1.10 16.93 -21.14
CA ALA A 112 -1.56 18.29 -20.83
C ALA A 112 -0.54 19.37 -21.24
N ILE A 113 0.75 19.15 -20.95
CA ILE A 113 1.83 20.08 -21.35
C ILE A 113 1.95 20.15 -22.88
N ARG A 114 1.91 19.00 -23.55
CA ARG A 114 1.96 18.91 -25.02
C ARG A 114 0.80 19.67 -25.64
N ASP A 115 -0.42 19.41 -25.18
CA ASP A 115 -1.64 19.97 -25.74
C ASP A 115 -1.69 21.49 -25.51
N TYR A 116 -1.24 21.96 -24.34
CA TYR A 116 -1.07 23.38 -24.07
C TYR A 116 -0.10 24.07 -25.05
N LYS A 117 1.09 23.47 -25.25
CA LYS A 117 2.10 24.01 -26.19
C LYS A 117 1.58 24.03 -27.63
N LEU A 118 0.91 22.96 -28.04
CA LEU A 118 0.34 22.83 -29.38
C LEU A 118 -0.77 23.88 -29.60
N HIS A 119 -1.66 24.04 -28.62
CA HIS A 119 -2.73 25.04 -28.69
C HIS A 119 -2.16 26.45 -28.83
N ARG A 120 -1.17 26.79 -27.99
CA ARG A 120 -0.52 28.11 -28.04
C ARG A 120 0.15 28.37 -29.40
N ALA A 121 0.86 27.38 -29.95
CA ALA A 121 1.49 27.49 -31.26
C ALA A 121 0.45 27.72 -32.38
N TYR A 122 -0.65 26.97 -32.33
CA TYR A 122 -1.75 27.11 -33.30
C TYR A 122 -2.40 28.50 -33.25
N GLN A 123 -2.69 29.02 -32.05
CA GLN A 123 -3.27 30.35 -31.91
C GLN A 123 -2.33 31.45 -32.41
N ARG A 124 -1.03 31.31 -32.13
CA ARG A 124 -0.01 32.23 -32.62
C ARG A 124 0.04 32.24 -34.15
N GLN A 125 0.10 31.06 -34.77
CA GLN A 125 0.09 30.95 -36.23
C GLN A 125 -1.17 31.55 -36.84
N LYS A 126 -2.34 31.27 -36.25
CA LYS A 126 -3.61 31.82 -36.70
C LYS A 126 -3.62 33.34 -36.63
N TYR A 127 -3.10 33.92 -35.55
CA TYR A 127 -2.97 35.36 -35.39
C TYR A 127 -2.02 35.96 -36.44
N GLU A 128 -0.82 35.39 -36.60
CA GLU A 128 0.16 35.85 -37.59
C GLU A 128 -0.41 35.85 -39.02
N LEU A 129 -1.12 34.79 -39.42
CA LEU A 129 -1.80 34.73 -40.72
C LEU A 129 -2.89 35.81 -40.87
N SER A 130 -3.63 36.10 -39.80
CA SER A 130 -4.65 37.16 -39.79
C SER A 130 -4.02 38.54 -39.96
N CYS A 131 -2.90 38.81 -39.30
CA CYS A 131 -2.15 40.05 -39.46
C CYS A 131 -1.66 40.21 -40.90
N ILE A 132 -1.00 39.19 -41.45
CA ILE A 132 -0.52 39.20 -42.84
C ILE A 132 -1.67 39.48 -43.81
N ASN A 133 -2.82 38.83 -43.64
CA ASN A 133 -3.98 39.06 -44.51
C ASN A 133 -4.49 40.51 -44.42
N THR A 134 -4.56 41.06 -43.20
CA THR A 134 -4.99 42.44 -42.96
C THR A 134 -4.03 43.44 -43.61
N GLU A 135 -2.72 43.24 -43.43
CA GLU A 135 -1.68 44.06 -44.07
C GLU A 135 -1.71 43.97 -45.60
N THR A 136 -1.93 42.77 -46.13
CA THR A 136 -2.01 42.53 -47.58
C THR A 136 -3.23 43.19 -48.20
N ILE A 137 -4.39 43.18 -47.51
CA ILE A 137 -5.60 43.88 -47.96
C ILE A 137 -5.37 45.39 -47.93
N ALA A 138 -4.81 45.92 -46.84
CA ALA A 138 -4.60 47.36 -46.64
C ALA A 138 -3.62 47.97 -47.64
N THR A 139 -2.60 47.23 -48.07
CA THR A 139 -1.57 47.70 -49.03
C THR A 139 -1.96 47.53 -50.51
N ARG A 140 -3.06 46.84 -50.80
CA ARG A 140 -3.53 46.55 -52.16
C ARG A 140 -4.55 47.56 -52.69
N THR A 141 -5.22 48.29 -51.80
CA THR A 141 -6.11 49.43 -52.11
C THR A 141 -5.33 50.74 -52.12
#